data_AF-A0A1Q3F8X4-F1
#
_entry.id   AF-A0A1Q3F8X4-F1
#
_cell.length_a   1.000
_cell.length_b   1.000
_cell.length_c   1.000
_cell.angle_alpha   90.00
_cell.angle_beta   90.00
_cell.angle_gamma   90.00
#
_symmetry.space_group_name_H-M   'P 1'
#
loop_
_entity.id
_entity.type
_entity.pdbx_description
1 polymer ?
#
loop_
_entity_poly.entity_id
_entity_poly.type
_entity_poly.pdbx_seq_one_letter_code
_entity_poly.pdbx_strand_id
1 'polypeptide(L)'
;ERRQVSLCRLCLTKTEDIVPIFGKEEANVINLLMLIELDIDPDLERDAAVCFDCIVTLEGFFQFKEQCHENDEFLRTHPTEASIDTTEEACGPGMECDYLDSEEEGLVEDNDAFEESSSKSSLISAESSKKQTPTTREPLDPDEVERECAKFGIAKRLIEGPTVADLQVLRDSYPDYFYFEKGPRSLYFTLVYYGERFHSATYSERYTYYKCIHRRKYNCKALVVAWNDYSQFERRYEHSHGEQKERNGLREYTPRQALPEIFEISRKMVARKKAHQRKALVERKRKQLEAACAGDKGWELVGSEEVELREEAGKDVLSKVLHKSGIFEGEDDDDYD
;
A
#
# COMPACT_ATOMS: atom_id res chain seq x y z
N GLU A 1 10.75 47.96 23.95
CA GLU A 1 10.59 47.41 22.58
C GLU A 1 9.56 46.30 22.62
N ARG A 2 8.49 46.37 21.82
CA ARG A 2 7.54 45.26 21.68
C ARG A 2 8.19 44.25 20.73
N ARG A 3 8.55 43.05 21.20
CA ARG A 3 8.92 41.95 20.30
C ARG A 3 7.72 41.68 19.40
N GLN A 4 7.82 42.05 18.13
CA GLN A 4 6.88 41.59 17.12
C GLN A 4 6.96 40.07 17.11
N VAL A 5 5.81 39.44 17.29
CA VAL A 5 5.69 38.00 17.21
C VAL A 5 5.65 37.67 15.73
N SER A 6 6.66 36.97 15.23
CA SER A 6 6.61 36.42 13.87
C SER A 6 5.52 35.36 13.82
N LEU A 7 4.70 35.42 12.76
CA LEU A 7 3.71 34.40 12.43
C LEU A 7 4.20 33.70 11.16
N CYS A 8 3.97 32.39 11.07
CA CYS A 8 4.22 31.68 9.83
C CYS A 8 3.37 32.26 8.70
N ARG A 9 3.98 32.58 7.56
CA ARG A 9 3.28 33.15 6.41
C ARG A 9 2.21 32.24 5.81
N LEU A 10 2.42 30.92 5.86
CA LEU A 10 1.54 29.96 5.19
C LEU A 10 0.36 29.52 6.07
N CYS A 11 0.63 29.18 7.34
CA CYS A 11 -0.40 28.67 8.25
C CYS A 11 -0.88 29.68 9.28
N LEU A 12 -0.26 30.87 9.36
CA LEU A 12 -0.55 31.93 10.35
C LEU A 12 -0.38 31.49 11.81
N THR A 13 0.24 30.33 12.05
CA THR A 13 0.51 29.82 13.39
C THR A 13 1.71 30.55 14.01
N LYS A 14 1.60 30.82 15.31
CA LYS A 14 2.69 31.30 16.14
C LYS A 14 3.48 30.10 16.68
N THR A 15 4.71 29.92 16.22
CA THR A 15 5.62 28.86 16.69
C THR A 15 6.98 29.45 17.06
N GLU A 16 7.77 28.73 17.84
CA GLU A 16 9.15 29.13 18.14
C GLU A 16 10.10 28.77 16.97
N ASP A 17 9.77 27.70 16.24
CA ASP A 17 10.53 27.20 15.10
C ASP A 17 10.10 27.87 13.79
N ILE A 18 10.46 29.14 13.65
CA ILE A 18 10.18 29.95 12.47
C ILE A 18 11.49 30.29 11.74
N VAL A 19 11.52 30.03 10.44
CA VAL A 19 12.65 30.29 9.55
C VAL A 19 12.37 31.55 8.72
N PRO A 20 13.24 32.57 8.72
CA PRO A 20 13.07 33.74 7.89
C PRO A 20 13.17 33.37 6.40
N ILE A 21 12.28 33.91 5.57
CA ILE A 21 12.31 33.67 4.12
C ILE A 21 13.55 34.32 3.50
N PHE A 22 13.94 35.50 4.02
CA PHE A 22 15.08 36.29 3.58
C PHE A 22 16.26 36.18 4.58
N GLY A 23 16.82 34.97 4.76
CA GLY A 23 18.04 34.71 5.54
C GLY A 23 19.15 33.96 4.80
N LYS A 24 20.21 33.53 5.51
CA LYS A 24 21.37 32.84 4.88
C LYS A 24 21.03 31.55 4.10
N GLU A 25 19.87 30.96 4.36
CA GLU A 25 19.32 29.78 3.66
C GLU A 25 18.24 30.16 2.61
N GLU A 26 18.22 31.43 2.19
CA GLU A 26 17.27 32.08 1.26
C GLU A 26 16.89 31.23 0.06
N ALA A 27 17.88 30.66 -0.62
CA ALA A 27 17.65 29.97 -1.89
C ALA A 27 16.70 28.78 -1.74
N ASN A 28 16.75 28.06 -0.61
CA ASN A 28 15.95 26.85 -0.43
C ASN A 28 14.49 27.19 -0.15
N VAL A 29 14.23 28.16 0.73
CA VAL A 29 12.86 28.53 1.12
C VAL A 29 12.13 29.24 -0.02
N ILE A 30 12.81 30.14 -0.74
CA ILE A 30 12.20 30.86 -1.88
C ILE A 30 11.83 29.88 -3.00
N ASN A 31 12.72 28.95 -3.34
CA ASN A 31 12.43 27.93 -4.37
C ASN A 31 11.21 27.07 -3.99
N LEU A 32 11.05 26.72 -2.71
CA LEU A 32 9.89 25.97 -2.23
C LEU A 32 8.59 26.79 -2.32
N LEU A 33 8.64 28.09 -2.05
CA LEU A 33 7.46 28.97 -2.13
C LEU A 33 7.03 29.24 -3.59
N MET A 34 7.97 29.23 -4.53
CA MET A 34 7.65 29.29 -5.96
C MET A 34 6.81 28.10 -6.43
N LEU A 35 6.86 26.95 -5.73
CA LEU A 35 6.05 25.77 -6.08
C LEU A 35 4.55 26.00 -5.91
N ILE A 36 4.17 26.94 -5.04
CA ILE A 36 2.78 27.31 -4.76
C ILE A 36 2.42 28.68 -5.35
N GLU A 37 3.25 29.20 -6.26
CA GLU A 37 3.05 30.50 -6.94
C GLU A 37 2.86 31.67 -5.94
N LEU A 38 3.53 31.59 -4.79
CA LEU A 38 3.46 32.64 -3.77
C LEU A 38 4.63 33.60 -3.90
N ASP A 39 4.35 34.77 -4.48
CA ASP A 39 5.32 35.87 -4.56
C ASP A 39 5.33 36.67 -3.25
N ILE A 40 6.52 36.86 -2.69
CA ILE A 40 6.75 37.65 -1.47
C ILE A 40 7.76 38.74 -1.81
N ASP A 41 7.34 39.99 -1.60
CA ASP A 41 8.16 41.16 -1.94
C ASP A 41 9.21 41.40 -0.83
N PRO A 42 10.52 41.27 -1.12
CA PRO A 42 11.57 41.45 -0.12
C PRO A 42 11.66 42.88 0.41
N ASP A 43 11.15 43.89 -0.31
CA ASP A 43 11.17 45.27 0.14
C ASP A 43 10.01 45.60 1.07
N LEU A 44 8.86 44.94 0.88
CA LEU A 44 7.66 45.17 1.69
C LEU A 44 7.55 44.22 2.89
N GLU A 45 8.10 43.01 2.79
CA GLU A 45 7.85 41.91 3.73
C GLU A 45 9.16 41.32 4.31
N ARG A 46 10.08 42.18 4.76
CA ARG A 46 11.41 41.79 5.28
C ARG A 46 11.37 40.85 6.49
N ASP A 47 10.29 40.86 7.25
CA ASP A 47 10.06 40.00 8.42
C ASP A 47 9.25 38.74 8.09
N ALA A 48 8.99 38.47 6.81
CA ALA A 48 8.29 37.28 6.38
C ALA A 48 9.09 36.01 6.76
N ALA A 49 8.37 35.06 7.35
CA ALA A 49 8.96 33.85 7.88
C ALA A 49 7.97 32.68 7.80
N VAL A 50 8.49 31.46 7.74
CA VAL A 50 7.69 30.22 7.58
C VAL A 50 8.07 29.26 8.70
N CYS A 51 7.10 28.55 9.29
CA CYS A 51 7.41 27.54 10.30
C CYS A 51 8.00 26.28 9.67
N PHE A 52 8.76 25.53 10.46
CA PHE A 52 9.40 24.29 10.02
C PHE A 52 8.42 23.26 9.45
N ASP A 53 7.25 23.09 10.06
CA ASP A 53 6.21 22.15 9.57
C ASP A 53 5.75 22.47 8.14
N CYS A 54 5.61 23.76 7.83
CA CYS A 54 5.24 24.21 6.50
C CYS A 54 6.36 23.97 5.49
N ILE A 55 7.62 24.14 5.89
CA ILE A 55 8.78 23.83 5.04
C ILE A 55 8.82 22.34 4.71
N VAL A 56 8.74 21.48 5.72
CA VAL A 56 8.73 20.00 5.53
C VAL A 56 7.60 19.57 4.60
N THR A 57 6.42 20.20 4.73
CA THR A 57 5.28 19.92 3.85
C THR A 57 5.57 20.32 2.40
N LEU A 58 6.15 21.50 2.17
CA LEU A 58 6.53 21.96 0.83
C LEU A 58 7.65 21.11 0.22
N GLU A 59 8.64 20.68 1.00
CA GLU A 59 9.70 19.76 0.54
C GLU A 59 9.12 18.40 0.12
N GLY A 60 8.18 17.85 0.90
CA GLY A 60 7.49 16.62 0.54
C GLY A 60 6.68 16.76 -0.75
N PHE A 61 6.05 17.91 -0.97
CA PHE A 61 5.35 18.22 -2.21
C PHE A 61 6.33 18.34 -3.40
N PHE A 62 7.48 18.99 -3.19
CA PHE A 62 8.53 19.12 -4.21
C PHE A 62 9.03 17.76 -4.70
N GLN A 63 9.40 16.88 -3.77
CA GLN A 63 9.86 15.51 -4.09
C GLN A 63 8.81 14.72 -4.86
N PHE A 64 7.54 14.84 -4.46
CA PHE A 64 6.44 14.19 -5.18
C PHE A 64 6.30 14.72 -6.62
N LYS A 65 6.43 16.04 -6.79
CA LYS A 65 6.39 16.69 -8.11
C LYS A 65 7.54 16.21 -9.00
N GLU A 66 8.77 16.13 -8.49
CA GLU A 66 9.92 15.59 -9.22
C GLU A 66 9.67 14.14 -9.65
N GLN A 67 9.19 13.29 -8.73
CA GLN A 67 8.83 11.90 -9.05
C GLN A 67 7.78 11.80 -10.17
N CYS A 68 6.79 12.70 -10.20
CA CYS A 68 5.82 12.75 -11.29
C CYS A 68 6.46 13.13 -12.63
N HIS A 69 7.41 14.06 -12.63
CA HIS A 69 8.13 14.45 -13.84
C HIS A 69 9.02 13.32 -14.36
N GLU A 70 9.78 12.65 -13.49
CA GLU A 70 10.59 11.48 -13.86
C GLU A 70 9.71 10.37 -14.45
N ASN A 71 8.56 10.09 -13.83
CA ASN A 71 7.62 9.09 -14.33
C ASN A 71 7.03 9.49 -15.69
N ASP A 72 6.68 10.76 -15.89
CA ASP A 72 6.16 11.26 -17.18
C ASP A 72 7.23 11.21 -18.27
N GLU A 73 8.47 11.58 -17.96
CA GLU A 73 9.60 11.45 -18.88
C GLU A 73 9.83 9.98 -19.26
N PHE A 74 9.87 9.09 -18.27
CA PHE A 74 9.99 7.65 -18.49
C PHE A 74 8.88 7.12 -19.42
N LEU A 75 7.63 7.53 -19.20
CA LEU A 75 6.49 7.13 -20.04
C LEU A 75 6.60 7.69 -21.47
N ARG A 76 7.23 8.86 -21.67
CA ARG A 76 7.46 9.43 -23.00
C ARG A 76 8.64 8.79 -23.74
N THR A 77 9.68 8.36 -23.02
CA THR A 77 10.88 7.78 -23.63
C THR A 77 10.71 6.32 -24.03
N HIS A 78 9.78 5.58 -23.42
CA HIS A 78 9.44 4.24 -23.85
C HIS A 78 8.45 4.30 -25.03
N PRO A 79 8.86 3.93 -26.26
CA PRO A 79 7.96 3.89 -27.39
C PRO A 79 6.83 2.93 -27.03
N THR A 80 5.60 3.44 -27.00
CA THR A 80 4.44 2.56 -26.93
C THR A 80 4.47 1.77 -28.24
N GLU A 81 4.74 0.45 -28.18
CA GLU A 81 4.82 -0.45 -29.35
C GLU A 81 3.52 -0.53 -30.19
N ALA A 82 2.58 0.39 -29.98
CA ALA A 82 1.31 0.53 -30.66
C ALA A 82 1.40 1.23 -32.03
N SER A 83 2.59 1.55 -32.54
CA SER A 83 2.78 2.10 -33.90
C SER A 83 3.56 1.16 -34.83
N ILE A 84 3.38 -0.17 -34.70
CA ILE A 84 3.69 -1.06 -35.82
C ILE A 84 2.60 -0.83 -36.86
N ASP A 85 2.92 0.03 -37.82
CA ASP A 85 2.18 0.23 -39.06
C ASP A 85 1.90 -1.14 -39.67
N THR A 86 0.63 -1.55 -39.60
CA THR A 86 0.04 -2.59 -40.44
C THR A 86 0.19 -2.15 -41.88
N THR A 87 1.33 -2.49 -42.47
CA THR A 87 1.51 -2.45 -43.91
C THR A 87 0.70 -3.61 -44.46
N GLU A 88 -0.42 -3.27 -45.08
CA GLU A 88 -1.30 -4.17 -45.81
C GLU A 88 -0.48 -4.95 -46.85
N GLU A 89 -0.33 -6.27 -46.71
CA GLU A 89 -0.17 -7.16 -47.87
C GLU A 89 -0.47 -8.64 -47.59
N ALA A 90 -1.34 -9.18 -48.44
CA ALA A 90 -1.48 -10.57 -48.86
C ALA A 90 -2.19 -11.60 -47.93
N CYS A 91 -3.47 -11.77 -48.24
CA CYS A 91 -4.27 -12.98 -48.05
C CYS A 91 -3.51 -14.27 -48.40
N GLY A 92 -3.43 -15.20 -47.44
CA GLY A 92 -3.19 -16.62 -47.68
C GLY A 92 -4.35 -17.46 -47.12
N PRO A 93 -5.01 -18.34 -47.91
CA PRO A 93 -6.13 -19.14 -47.43
C PRO A 93 -5.65 -20.44 -46.79
N GLY A 94 -6.24 -20.77 -45.64
CA GLY A 94 -6.34 -22.15 -45.17
C GLY A 94 -5.23 -22.58 -44.22
N MET A 95 -5.45 -22.34 -42.92
CA MET A 95 -4.95 -23.27 -41.91
C MET A 95 -6.05 -23.50 -40.90
N GLU A 96 -6.79 -24.58 -41.13
CA GLU A 96 -7.72 -25.20 -40.20
C GLU A 96 -6.90 -25.69 -39.00
N CYS A 97 -6.96 -24.94 -37.90
CA CYS A 97 -6.38 -25.37 -36.63
C CYS A 97 -7.47 -26.06 -35.81
N ASP A 98 -7.39 -27.39 -35.79
CA ASP A 98 -8.15 -28.28 -34.90
C ASP A 98 -7.92 -27.86 -33.44
N TYR A 99 -8.93 -27.22 -32.88
CA TYR A 99 -8.97 -26.78 -31.50
C TYR A 99 -9.20 -28.02 -30.62
N LEU A 100 -8.12 -28.62 -30.13
CA LEU A 100 -8.19 -29.69 -29.15
C LEU A 100 -8.69 -29.14 -27.82
N ASP A 101 -9.87 -29.62 -27.45
CA ASP A 101 -10.52 -29.54 -26.16
C ASP A 101 -9.57 -30.08 -25.08
N SER A 102 -8.97 -29.18 -24.29
CA SER A 102 -8.19 -29.55 -23.11
C SER A 102 -8.94 -29.10 -21.87
N GLU A 103 -9.84 -29.99 -21.44
CA GLU A 103 -10.57 -29.94 -20.19
C GLU A 103 -9.61 -30.25 -19.02
N GLU A 104 -8.71 -29.35 -18.68
CA GLU A 104 -7.88 -29.49 -17.47
C GLU A 104 -8.43 -28.60 -16.35
N GLU A 105 -9.32 -29.19 -15.54
CA GLU A 105 -9.77 -28.65 -14.27
C GLU A 105 -8.61 -28.56 -13.26
N GLY A 106 -7.84 -27.47 -13.34
CA GLY A 106 -6.84 -27.09 -12.34
C GLY A 106 -7.51 -26.46 -11.11
N LEU A 107 -7.88 -27.29 -10.13
CA LEU A 107 -8.34 -26.91 -8.81
C LEU A 107 -7.15 -26.30 -8.02
N VAL A 108 -6.95 -24.98 -8.16
CA VAL A 108 -5.95 -24.24 -7.39
C VAL A 108 -6.38 -24.15 -5.93
N GLU A 109 -5.67 -24.89 -5.05
CA GLU A 109 -5.70 -24.67 -3.61
C GLU A 109 -5.19 -23.25 -3.31
N ASP A 110 -6.02 -22.47 -2.63
CA ASP A 110 -5.69 -21.13 -2.11
C ASP A 110 -4.65 -21.25 -0.99
N ASN A 111 -3.38 -21.35 -1.38
CA ASN A 111 -2.27 -21.23 -0.45
C ASN A 111 -2.00 -19.74 -0.21
N ASP A 112 -2.64 -19.17 0.82
CA ASP A 112 -2.31 -17.87 1.39
C ASP A 112 -0.96 -17.95 2.14
N ALA A 113 0.10 -18.19 1.37
CA ALA A 113 1.48 -18.10 1.83
C ALA A 113 1.85 -16.62 1.98
N PHE A 114 1.65 -16.11 3.19
CA PHE A 114 2.29 -14.90 3.67
C PHE A 114 3.80 -15.13 3.64
N GLU A 115 4.47 -14.68 2.58
CA GLU A 115 5.94 -14.77 2.45
C GLU A 115 6.62 -13.87 3.48
N GLU A 116 7.10 -14.47 4.56
CA GLU A 116 8.17 -13.87 5.37
C GLU A 116 9.45 -13.81 4.52
N SER A 117 9.94 -12.59 4.29
CA SER A 117 11.23 -12.32 3.68
C SER A 117 12.36 -12.85 4.56
N SER A 118 12.92 -13.99 4.17
CA SER A 118 14.20 -14.50 4.71
C SER A 118 15.33 -13.90 3.88
N SER A 119 15.99 -12.86 4.41
CA SER A 119 17.23 -12.34 3.85
C SER A 119 18.32 -13.40 4.02
N LYS A 120 18.82 -13.97 2.91
CA LYS A 120 20.01 -14.83 2.90
C LYS A 120 21.18 -14.06 2.29
N SER A 121 22.14 -13.69 3.13
CA SER A 121 23.51 -13.41 2.73
C SER A 121 24.35 -14.70 2.81
N SER A 122 25.01 -15.01 1.69
CA SER A 122 26.29 -15.75 1.54
C SER A 122 26.55 -17.01 2.38
N LEU A 123 26.57 -18.14 1.67
CA LEU A 123 27.57 -19.23 1.67
C LEU A 123 28.29 -19.54 2.99
N ILE A 124 27.99 -20.72 3.57
CA ILE A 124 28.92 -21.83 3.86
C ILE A 124 28.08 -23.09 4.16
N SER A 125 28.42 -24.19 3.50
CA SER A 125 27.82 -25.52 3.64
C SER A 125 28.00 -26.13 5.03
N ALA A 126 26.93 -26.68 5.61
CA ALA A 126 26.95 -27.99 6.27
C ALA A 126 25.52 -28.47 6.58
N GLU A 127 25.31 -29.75 6.32
CA GLU A 127 24.09 -30.53 6.45
C GLU A 127 23.36 -30.37 7.79
N SER A 128 22.09 -29.97 7.75
CA SER A 128 21.12 -30.35 8.78
C SER A 128 19.70 -30.37 8.21
N SER A 129 19.30 -31.55 7.75
CA SER A 129 17.96 -31.87 7.28
C SER A 129 16.97 -31.86 8.46
N LYS A 130 16.51 -30.68 8.88
CA LYS A 130 15.30 -30.56 9.70
C LYS A 130 14.09 -30.44 8.79
N LYS A 131 13.37 -31.55 8.63
CA LYS A 131 11.99 -31.62 8.12
C LYS A 131 11.15 -30.56 8.83
N GLN A 132 10.82 -29.46 8.15
CA GLN A 132 9.80 -28.52 8.61
C GLN A 132 8.44 -29.20 8.39
N THR A 133 7.84 -29.67 9.48
CA THR A 133 6.44 -30.09 9.48
C THR A 133 5.57 -28.86 9.17
N PRO A 134 4.56 -28.99 8.28
CA PRO A 134 3.61 -27.92 8.00
C PRO A 134 2.91 -27.59 9.32
N THR A 135 3.28 -26.45 9.90
CA THR A 135 2.73 -26.01 11.17
C THR A 135 1.31 -25.57 10.86
N THR A 136 0.32 -26.41 11.20
CA THR A 136 -1.10 -26.05 11.16
C THR A 136 -1.24 -24.75 11.95
N ARG A 137 -1.49 -23.65 11.24
CA ARG A 137 -1.63 -22.32 11.85
C ARG A 137 -2.94 -22.30 12.62
N GLU A 138 -2.88 -22.64 13.91
CA GLU A 138 -4.02 -22.52 14.81
C GLU A 138 -4.60 -21.10 14.73
N PRO A 139 -5.94 -20.95 14.70
CA PRO A 139 -6.57 -19.65 14.75
C PRO A 139 -6.10 -18.88 15.98
N LEU A 140 -5.52 -17.70 15.79
CA LEU A 140 -5.13 -16.83 16.89
C LEU A 140 -6.37 -16.23 17.53
N ASP A 141 -6.54 -16.44 18.84
CA ASP A 141 -7.52 -15.74 19.65
C ASP A 141 -7.01 -14.31 19.95
N PRO A 142 -7.66 -13.24 19.44
CA PRO A 142 -7.26 -11.87 19.71
C PRO A 142 -7.25 -11.52 21.20
N ASP A 143 -8.14 -12.12 22.00
CA ASP A 143 -8.23 -11.82 23.44
C ASP A 143 -7.05 -12.42 24.21
N GLU A 144 -6.54 -13.57 23.78
CA GLU A 144 -5.33 -14.17 24.33
C GLU A 144 -4.11 -13.29 24.07
N VAL A 145 -3.96 -12.80 22.84
CA VAL A 145 -2.86 -11.89 22.48
C VAL A 145 -2.92 -10.60 23.31
N GLU A 146 -4.11 -10.06 23.58
CA GLU A 146 -4.26 -8.87 24.44
C GLU A 146 -3.82 -9.16 25.89
N ARG A 147 -4.20 -10.31 26.45
CA ARG A 147 -3.75 -10.74 27.79
C ARG A 147 -2.23 -10.87 27.86
N GLU A 148 -1.61 -11.43 26.83
CA GLU A 148 -0.15 -11.50 26.76
C GLU A 148 0.48 -10.10 26.65
N CYS A 149 -0.06 -9.23 25.81
CA CYS A 149 0.43 -7.86 25.71
C CYS A 149 0.42 -7.13 27.06
N ALA A 150 -0.67 -7.27 27.81
CA ALA A 150 -0.79 -6.69 29.15
C ALA A 150 0.28 -7.24 30.11
N LYS A 151 0.58 -8.55 30.05
CA LYS A 151 1.63 -9.19 30.85
C LYS A 151 3.03 -8.62 30.57
N PHE A 152 3.31 -8.22 29.33
CA PHE A 152 4.59 -7.61 28.92
C PHE A 152 4.58 -6.08 28.97
N GLY A 153 3.54 -5.44 29.51
CA GLY A 153 3.43 -3.99 29.59
C GLY A 153 3.33 -3.30 28.23
N ILE A 154 2.87 -4.00 27.19
CA ILE A 154 2.65 -3.43 25.85
C ILE A 154 1.35 -2.64 25.89
N ALA A 155 1.45 -1.32 25.80
CA ALA A 155 0.30 -0.42 25.83
C ALA A 155 -0.67 -0.72 24.68
N LYS A 156 -1.97 -0.70 25.00
CA LYS A 156 -3.03 -0.79 24.00
C LYS A 156 -3.08 0.53 23.24
N ARG A 157 -2.73 0.53 21.95
CA ARG A 157 -2.98 1.71 21.11
C ARG A 157 -4.49 1.92 21.04
N LEU A 158 -4.94 3.12 21.40
CA LEU A 158 -6.29 3.58 21.11
C LEU A 158 -6.36 3.75 19.60
N ILE A 159 -7.15 2.90 18.95
CA ILE A 159 -7.31 2.97 17.51
C ILE A 159 -8.62 3.70 17.26
N GLU A 160 -8.51 4.90 16.72
CA GLU A 160 -9.60 5.67 16.10
C GLU A 160 -9.97 5.03 14.75
N GLY A 161 -10.37 3.76 14.79
CA GLY A 161 -10.97 3.10 13.65
C GLY A 161 -12.45 3.46 13.57
N PRO A 162 -13.04 3.51 12.37
CA PRO A 162 -14.48 3.71 12.24
C PRO A 162 -15.21 2.65 13.05
N THR A 163 -16.04 3.10 13.98
CA THR A 163 -16.88 2.25 14.82
C THR A 163 -17.93 1.54 13.98
N VAL A 164 -18.57 0.51 14.55
CA VAL A 164 -19.69 -0.19 13.88
C VAL A 164 -20.79 0.79 13.49
N ALA A 165 -20.99 1.86 14.27
CA ALA A 165 -21.94 2.92 13.95
C ALA A 165 -21.49 3.74 12.72
N ASP A 166 -20.19 4.01 12.59
CA ASP A 166 -19.63 4.77 11.46
C ASP A 166 -19.72 4.00 10.14
N LEU A 167 -19.60 2.67 10.19
CA LEU A 167 -19.70 1.79 9.01
C LEU A 167 -21.15 1.40 8.68
N GLN A 168 -22.08 1.50 9.62
CA GLN A 168 -23.50 1.16 9.42
C GLN A 168 -24.35 2.29 8.85
N VAL A 169 -23.75 3.45 8.52
CA VAL A 169 -24.44 4.46 7.73
C VAL A 169 -24.52 3.97 6.28
N LEU A 170 -25.30 2.91 6.05
CA LEU A 170 -25.85 2.59 4.75
C LEU A 170 -26.61 3.82 4.30
N ARG A 171 -26.01 4.60 3.41
CA ARG A 171 -26.66 5.76 2.83
C ARG A 171 -27.98 5.32 2.20
N ASP A 172 -28.96 6.22 2.21
CA ASP A 172 -30.26 5.97 1.59
C ASP A 172 -30.14 5.65 0.09
N SER A 173 -29.03 6.03 -0.54
CA SER A 173 -28.63 5.57 -1.86
C SER A 173 -27.11 5.51 -1.97
N TYR A 174 -26.60 4.42 -2.52
CA TYR A 174 -25.22 4.36 -3.02
C TYR A 174 -25.19 4.76 -4.49
N PRO A 175 -24.08 5.31 -4.99
CA PRO A 175 -23.94 5.58 -6.41
C PRO A 175 -24.04 4.33 -7.28
N ASP A 176 -24.63 4.46 -8.46
CA ASP A 176 -24.88 3.34 -9.39
C ASP A 176 -23.63 2.91 -10.19
N TYR A 177 -22.49 3.58 -10.00
CA TYR A 177 -21.26 3.26 -10.72
C TYR A 177 -20.52 2.03 -10.19
N PHE A 178 -21.01 1.40 -9.11
CA PHE A 178 -20.42 0.17 -8.57
C PHE A 178 -21.44 -0.81 -8.00
N TYR A 179 -21.10 -2.09 -8.08
CA TYR A 179 -21.83 -3.18 -7.47
C TYR A 179 -20.86 -4.31 -7.12
N PHE A 180 -21.38 -5.38 -6.54
CA PHE A 180 -20.58 -6.54 -6.20
C PHE A 180 -21.07 -7.79 -6.89
N GLU A 181 -20.14 -8.65 -7.27
CA GLU A 181 -20.41 -9.98 -7.79
C GLU A 181 -19.92 -11.03 -6.78
N LYS A 182 -20.68 -12.11 -6.58
CA LYS A 182 -20.24 -13.24 -5.76
C LYS A 182 -20.59 -14.55 -6.44
N GLY A 183 -19.59 -15.42 -6.58
CA GLY A 183 -19.78 -16.79 -7.05
C GLY A 183 -20.45 -17.67 -5.97
N PRO A 184 -21.12 -18.77 -6.34
CA PRO A 184 -21.87 -19.61 -5.41
C PRO A 184 -21.02 -20.26 -4.31
N ARG A 185 -19.73 -20.47 -4.58
CA ARG A 185 -18.75 -21.03 -3.63
C ARG A 185 -17.71 -20.01 -3.16
N SER A 186 -17.78 -18.77 -3.66
CA SER A 186 -16.77 -17.77 -3.31
C SER A 186 -17.09 -17.17 -1.94
N LEU A 187 -16.08 -17.12 -1.08
CA LEU A 187 -16.17 -16.45 0.22
C LEU A 187 -16.09 -14.93 0.09
N TYR A 188 -15.52 -14.43 -1.00
CA TYR A 188 -15.22 -13.02 -1.19
C TYR A 188 -16.07 -12.42 -2.32
N PHE A 189 -16.34 -11.13 -2.18
CA PHE A 189 -17.00 -10.35 -3.22
C PHE A 189 -15.97 -9.81 -4.21
N THR A 190 -16.31 -9.85 -5.49
CA THR A 190 -15.64 -9.11 -6.55
C THR A 190 -16.30 -7.74 -6.64
N LEU A 191 -15.51 -6.67 -6.62
CA LEU A 191 -16.01 -5.32 -6.87
C LEU A 191 -16.08 -5.10 -8.38
N VAL A 192 -17.24 -4.64 -8.86
CA VAL A 192 -17.37 -4.09 -10.21
C VAL A 192 -17.48 -2.59 -10.11
N TYR A 193 -16.53 -1.87 -10.70
CA TYR A 193 -16.43 -0.41 -10.64
C TYR A 193 -16.30 0.13 -12.06
N TYR A 194 -17.28 0.93 -12.52
CA TYR A 194 -17.39 1.37 -13.92
C TYR A 194 -17.29 0.23 -14.94
N GLY A 195 -17.88 -0.92 -14.64
CA GLY A 195 -17.89 -2.11 -15.52
C GLY A 195 -16.62 -2.98 -15.43
N GLU A 196 -15.59 -2.53 -14.71
CA GLU A 196 -14.34 -3.27 -14.56
C GLU A 196 -14.32 -4.09 -13.27
N ARG A 197 -13.71 -5.27 -13.34
CA ARG A 197 -13.75 -6.27 -12.27
C ARG A 197 -12.46 -6.29 -11.46
N PHE A 198 -12.60 -6.07 -10.17
CA PHE A 198 -11.51 -6.13 -9.20
C PHE A 198 -11.78 -7.23 -8.17
N HIS A 199 -10.81 -8.12 -8.01
CA HIS A 199 -10.86 -9.23 -7.07
C HIS A 199 -9.76 -9.08 -6.01
N SER A 200 -9.78 -9.94 -4.98
CA SER A 200 -8.75 -9.95 -3.93
C SER A 200 -8.68 -8.66 -3.10
N ALA A 201 -9.80 -8.35 -2.43
CA ALA A 201 -9.87 -7.25 -1.47
C ALA A 201 -8.82 -7.42 -0.36
N THR A 202 -7.94 -6.43 -0.19
CA THR A 202 -7.01 -6.34 0.93
C THR A 202 -7.52 -5.27 1.89
N TYR A 203 -7.96 -5.71 3.07
CA TYR A 203 -8.55 -4.82 4.07
C TYR A 203 -7.47 -4.16 4.93
N SER A 204 -7.52 -2.83 5.01
CA SER A 204 -6.75 -2.01 5.93
C SER A 204 -7.69 -1.31 6.92
N GLU A 205 -7.12 -0.56 7.85
CA GLU A 205 -7.89 0.12 8.90
C GLU A 205 -8.79 1.23 8.34
N ARG A 206 -8.30 1.93 7.30
CA ARG A 206 -9.00 3.07 6.67
C ARG A 206 -9.51 2.79 5.27
N TYR A 207 -8.84 1.89 4.55
CA TYR A 207 -9.07 1.65 3.13
C TYR A 207 -9.17 0.16 2.83
N THR A 208 -9.92 -0.18 1.79
CA THR A 208 -9.93 -1.50 1.18
C THR A 208 -9.36 -1.40 -0.23
N TYR A 209 -8.33 -2.19 -0.50
CA TYR A 209 -7.63 -2.21 -1.77
C TYR A 209 -8.17 -3.34 -2.65
N TYR A 210 -8.65 -3.00 -3.83
CA TYR A 210 -9.21 -3.92 -4.81
C TYR A 210 -8.29 -4.01 -6.03
N LYS A 211 -7.74 -5.20 -6.29
CA LYS A 211 -6.79 -5.43 -7.38
C LYS A 211 -7.49 -6.01 -8.59
N CYS A 212 -7.00 -5.75 -9.79
CA CYS A 212 -7.56 -6.38 -11.00
C CYS A 212 -7.61 -7.91 -10.86
N ILE A 213 -8.74 -8.51 -11.24
CA ILE A 213 -8.93 -9.97 -11.22
C ILE A 213 -7.92 -10.71 -12.11
N HIS A 214 -7.45 -10.08 -13.18
CA HIS A 214 -6.48 -10.66 -14.11
C HIS A 214 -5.04 -10.22 -13.84
N ARG A 215 -4.75 -9.67 -12.65
CA ARG A 215 -3.39 -9.26 -12.24
C ARG A 215 -2.34 -10.33 -12.47
N ARG A 216 -2.61 -11.60 -12.12
CA ARG A 216 -1.62 -12.68 -12.28
C ARG A 216 -1.41 -13.08 -13.74
N LYS A 217 -2.48 -13.08 -14.54
CA LYS A 217 -2.44 -13.54 -15.94
C LYS A 217 -1.78 -12.52 -16.87
N TYR A 218 -2.05 -11.23 -16.68
CA TYR A 218 -1.57 -10.15 -17.55
C TYR A 218 -0.62 -9.19 -16.86
N ASN A 219 -0.08 -9.56 -15.69
CA ASN A 219 0.72 -8.67 -14.84
C ASN A 219 0.05 -7.29 -14.58
N CYS A 220 -1.28 -7.28 -14.53
CA CYS A 220 -2.06 -6.03 -14.51
C CYS A 220 -1.97 -5.33 -13.15
N LYS A 221 -1.55 -4.06 -13.19
CA LYS A 221 -1.34 -3.22 -12.00
C LYS A 221 -2.57 -2.43 -11.58
N ALA A 222 -3.67 -2.51 -12.34
CA ALA A 222 -4.92 -1.81 -12.05
C ALA A 222 -5.40 -2.06 -10.60
N LEU A 223 -5.71 -0.95 -9.93
CA LEU A 223 -6.02 -0.90 -8.51
C LEU A 223 -7.08 0.17 -8.25
N VAL A 224 -8.08 -0.21 -7.47
CA VAL A 224 -9.07 0.70 -6.89
C VAL A 224 -8.92 0.71 -5.37
N VAL A 225 -8.83 1.90 -4.80
CA VAL A 225 -8.82 2.11 -3.36
C VAL A 225 -10.19 2.62 -2.96
N ALA A 226 -10.91 1.82 -2.18
CA ALA A 226 -12.18 2.22 -1.59
C ALA A 226 -11.93 2.64 -0.14
N TRP A 227 -12.58 3.72 0.30
CA TRP A 227 -12.65 4.03 1.72
C TRP A 227 -13.51 2.95 2.39
N ASN A 228 -13.25 2.66 3.67
CA ASN A 228 -13.96 1.58 4.36
C ASN A 228 -15.47 1.85 4.54
N ASP A 229 -15.95 3.08 4.31
CA ASP A 229 -17.36 3.44 4.25
C ASP A 229 -17.94 3.39 2.81
N TYR A 230 -17.10 3.08 1.82
CA TYR A 230 -17.43 3.06 0.38
C TYR A 230 -18.08 4.35 -0.13
N SER A 231 -17.82 5.48 0.54
CA SER A 231 -18.31 6.79 0.11
C SER A 231 -17.44 7.42 -0.97
N GLN A 232 -16.17 7.02 -1.02
CA GLN A 232 -15.17 7.50 -1.96
C GLN A 232 -14.38 6.33 -2.54
N PHE A 233 -13.97 6.51 -3.79
CA PHE A 233 -13.15 5.59 -4.54
C PHE A 233 -12.05 6.38 -5.24
N GLU A 234 -10.83 5.87 -5.19
CA GLU A 234 -9.67 6.41 -5.87
C GLU A 234 -9.12 5.33 -6.80
N ARG A 235 -9.08 5.63 -8.08
CA ARG A 235 -8.50 4.74 -9.09
C ARG A 235 -7.04 5.13 -9.29
N ARG A 236 -6.12 4.19 -9.07
CA ARG A 236 -4.67 4.49 -9.08
C ARG A 236 -3.94 4.08 -10.36
N TYR A 237 -4.37 3.00 -10.98
CA TYR A 237 -3.74 2.47 -12.18
C TYR A 237 -4.80 1.97 -13.16
N GLU A 238 -4.51 2.14 -14.45
CA GLU A 238 -5.34 1.63 -15.54
C GLU A 238 -5.04 0.16 -15.83
N HIS A 239 -5.96 -0.51 -16.52
CA HIS A 239 -5.77 -1.90 -16.93
C HIS A 239 -4.75 -1.96 -18.07
N SER A 240 -3.78 -2.87 -17.95
CA SER A 240 -2.79 -3.15 -19.00
C SER A 240 -3.24 -4.25 -19.97
N HIS A 241 -4.53 -4.58 -19.97
CA HIS A 241 -5.12 -5.60 -20.84
C HIS A 241 -6.43 -5.07 -21.41
N GLY A 242 -6.80 -5.55 -22.61
CA GLY A 242 -8.11 -5.25 -23.20
C GLY A 242 -9.27 -5.89 -22.44
N GLU A 243 -10.48 -5.66 -22.94
CA GLU A 243 -11.70 -6.25 -22.38
C GLU A 243 -11.62 -7.78 -22.30
N GLN A 244 -12.04 -8.32 -21.16
CA GLN A 244 -12.02 -9.76 -20.90
C GLN A 244 -13.44 -10.30 -20.91
N LYS A 245 -13.59 -11.54 -21.41
CA LYS A 245 -14.89 -12.23 -21.46
C LYS A 245 -15.48 -12.33 -20.06
N GLU A 246 -16.78 -12.05 -19.98
CA GLU A 246 -17.50 -12.13 -18.71
C GLU A 246 -17.53 -13.56 -18.17
N ARG A 247 -17.39 -13.68 -16.85
CA ARG A 247 -17.47 -14.98 -16.18
C ARG A 247 -18.94 -15.28 -15.90
N ASN A 248 -19.48 -16.26 -16.61
CA ASN A 248 -20.86 -16.70 -16.42
C ASN A 248 -21.10 -17.25 -14.99
N GLY A 249 -22.32 -17.07 -14.48
CA GLY A 249 -22.77 -17.67 -13.23
C GLY A 249 -22.43 -16.88 -11.94
N LEU A 250 -21.94 -15.65 -12.07
CA LEU A 250 -21.82 -14.73 -10.94
C LEU A 250 -23.18 -14.11 -10.62
N ARG A 251 -23.52 -14.03 -9.33
CA ARG A 251 -24.70 -13.29 -8.86
C ARG A 251 -24.30 -11.86 -8.56
N GLU A 252 -25.08 -10.92 -9.05
CA GLU A 252 -24.93 -9.49 -8.76
C GLU A 252 -25.62 -9.14 -7.43
N TYR A 253 -24.96 -8.30 -6.65
CA TYR A 253 -25.41 -7.79 -5.38
C TYR A 253 -25.28 -6.28 -5.38
N THR A 254 -26.37 -5.61 -5.03
CA THR A 254 -26.34 -4.17 -4.77
C THR A 254 -25.44 -3.87 -3.56
N PRO A 255 -24.89 -2.65 -3.45
CA PRO A 255 -24.10 -2.26 -2.27
C PRO A 255 -24.84 -2.52 -0.95
N ARG A 256 -26.16 -2.29 -0.92
CA ARG A 256 -27.01 -2.57 0.26
C ARG A 256 -27.02 -4.04 0.69
N GLN A 257 -26.91 -4.96 -0.26
CA GLN A 257 -26.91 -6.40 0.02
C GLN A 257 -25.53 -6.91 0.41
N ALA A 258 -24.46 -6.41 -0.23
CA ALA A 258 -23.11 -6.92 -0.06
C ALA A 258 -22.33 -6.26 1.09
N LEU A 259 -22.46 -4.94 1.28
CA LEU A 259 -21.64 -4.18 2.23
C LEU A 259 -21.73 -4.68 3.68
N PRO A 260 -22.89 -5.09 4.23
CA PRO A 260 -22.94 -5.63 5.59
C PRO A 260 -22.00 -6.84 5.80
N GLU A 261 -21.96 -7.74 4.82
CA GLU A 261 -21.09 -8.93 4.85
C GLU A 261 -19.62 -8.52 4.64
N ILE A 262 -19.34 -7.62 3.68
CA ILE A 262 -17.99 -7.10 3.43
C ILE A 262 -17.41 -6.42 4.67
N PHE A 263 -18.21 -5.62 5.39
CA PHE A 263 -17.76 -4.98 6.63
C PHE A 263 -17.44 -5.98 7.72
N GLU A 264 -18.20 -7.08 7.82
CA GLU A 264 -17.89 -8.15 8.77
C GLU A 264 -16.57 -8.84 8.43
N ILE A 265 -16.35 -9.16 7.15
CA ILE A 265 -15.11 -9.73 6.66
C ILE A 265 -13.94 -8.78 6.93
N SER A 266 -14.08 -7.50 6.58
CA SER A 266 -13.06 -6.47 6.80
C SER A 266 -12.65 -6.38 8.27
N ARG A 267 -13.63 -6.30 9.19
CA ARG A 267 -13.36 -6.28 10.63
C ARG A 267 -12.58 -7.51 11.10
N LYS A 268 -13.01 -8.71 10.70
CA LYS A 268 -12.35 -9.97 11.05
C LYS A 268 -10.91 -10.00 10.55
N MET A 269 -10.67 -9.59 9.31
CA MET A 269 -9.33 -9.57 8.70
C MET A 269 -8.41 -8.54 9.35
N VAL A 270 -8.89 -7.32 9.60
CA VAL A 270 -8.12 -6.26 10.28
C VAL A 270 -7.80 -6.67 11.73
N ALA A 271 -8.77 -7.21 12.47
CA ALA A 271 -8.56 -7.70 13.83
C ALA A 271 -7.51 -8.83 13.87
N ARG A 272 -7.58 -9.78 12.93
CA ARG A 272 -6.61 -10.87 12.81
C ARG A 272 -5.21 -10.34 12.50
N LYS A 273 -5.08 -9.40 11.54
CA LYS A 273 -3.80 -8.76 11.20
C LYS A 273 -3.19 -8.05 12.41
N LYS A 274 -4.00 -7.32 13.18
CA LYS A 274 -3.58 -6.67 14.43
C LYS A 274 -3.11 -7.67 15.47
N ALA A 275 -3.87 -8.75 15.69
CA ALA A 275 -3.48 -9.81 16.62
C ALA A 275 -2.12 -10.42 16.23
N HIS A 276 -1.88 -10.68 14.96
CA HIS A 276 -0.57 -11.14 14.47
C HIS A 276 0.55 -10.14 14.76
N GLN A 277 0.35 -8.85 14.47
CA GLN A 277 1.34 -7.80 14.74
C GLN A 277 1.66 -7.70 16.23
N ARG A 278 0.63 -7.75 17.09
CA ARG A 278 0.79 -7.69 18.55
C ARG A 278 1.50 -8.94 19.10
N LYS A 279 1.16 -10.12 18.60
CA LYS A 279 1.87 -11.36 18.96
C LYS A 279 3.36 -11.28 18.60
N ALA A 280 3.71 -10.72 17.44
CA ALA A 280 5.11 -10.52 17.05
C ALA A 280 5.84 -9.56 18.01
N LEU A 281 5.18 -8.51 18.49
CA LEU A 281 5.73 -7.59 19.50
C LEU A 281 5.94 -8.30 20.85
N VAL A 282 4.97 -9.09 21.30
CA VAL A 282 5.09 -9.93 22.50
C VAL A 282 6.28 -10.88 22.40
N GLU A 283 6.42 -11.57 21.26
CA GLU A 283 7.54 -12.49 21.04
C GLU A 283 8.89 -11.78 21.06
N ARG A 284 8.99 -10.58 20.45
CA ARG A 284 10.20 -9.76 20.50
C ARG A 284 10.54 -9.33 21.93
N LYS A 285 9.55 -8.86 22.71
CA LYS A 285 9.74 -8.47 24.12
C LYS A 285 10.14 -9.67 24.99
N ARG A 286 9.54 -10.83 24.77
CA ARG A 286 9.90 -12.07 25.46
C ARG A 286 11.37 -12.45 25.19
N LYS A 287 11.80 -12.46 23.93
CA LYS A 287 13.20 -12.74 23.57
C LYS A 287 14.18 -11.75 24.19
N GLN A 288 13.81 -10.46 24.26
CA GLN A 288 14.63 -9.43 24.93
C GLN A 288 14.79 -9.70 26.43
N LEU A 289 13.71 -10.09 27.12
CA LEU A 289 13.76 -10.43 28.55
C LEU A 289 14.57 -11.72 28.80
N GLU A 290 14.39 -12.74 27.96
CA GLU A 290 15.18 -13.98 28.03
C GLU A 290 16.68 -13.71 27.85
N ALA A 291 17.06 -12.87 26.88
CA ALA A 291 18.45 -12.44 26.67
C ALA A 291 19.01 -11.64 27.86
N ALA A 292 18.21 -10.74 28.43
CA ALA A 292 18.60 -9.97 29.62
C ALA A 292 18.83 -10.87 30.85
N CYS A 293 18.01 -11.92 31.03
CA CYS A 293 18.19 -12.90 32.10
C CYS A 293 19.39 -13.83 31.89
N ALA A 294 19.80 -14.08 30.66
CA ALA A 294 20.95 -14.94 30.34
C ALA A 294 22.31 -14.31 30.69
N GLY A 295 22.34 -13.06 31.18
CA GLY A 295 23.58 -12.39 31.59
C GLY A 295 24.50 -12.02 30.42
N ASP A 296 23.95 -12.00 29.21
CA ASP A 296 24.66 -11.59 28.00
C ASP A 296 24.77 -10.06 28.00
N LYS A 297 25.83 -9.55 28.64
CA LYS A 297 26.06 -8.10 28.90
C LYS A 297 26.37 -7.27 27.64
N GLY A 298 26.12 -7.79 26.44
CA GLY A 298 26.44 -7.14 25.17
C GLY A 298 25.36 -6.21 24.60
N TRP A 299 24.15 -6.21 25.16
CA TRP A 299 23.04 -5.42 24.61
C TRP A 299 22.96 -4.06 25.32
N GLU A 300 23.89 -3.16 24.98
CA GLU A 300 23.73 -1.76 25.33
C GLU A 300 22.43 -1.24 24.70
N LEU A 301 21.57 -0.76 25.58
CA LEU A 301 20.21 -0.33 25.32
C LEU A 301 20.25 0.89 24.39
N VAL A 302 20.28 0.68 23.07
CA VAL A 302 19.92 1.74 22.12
C VAL A 302 18.52 2.18 22.51
N GLY A 303 18.42 3.45 22.90
CA GLY A 303 17.35 4.00 23.74
C GLY A 303 15.97 3.51 23.33
N SER A 304 15.18 3.19 24.36
CA SER A 304 13.73 3.09 24.29
C SER A 304 13.11 4.45 23.96
N GLU A 305 13.39 4.99 22.78
CA GLU A 305 12.32 5.65 22.07
C GLU A 305 11.31 4.54 21.81
N GLU A 306 10.08 4.74 22.28
CA GLU A 306 8.95 4.08 21.66
C GLU A 306 9.14 4.28 20.16
N VAL A 307 9.63 3.25 19.47
CA VAL A 307 9.49 3.17 18.03
C VAL A 307 7.99 3.14 17.86
N GLU A 308 7.40 4.32 17.77
CA GLU A 308 6.27 4.56 16.90
C GLU A 308 6.68 3.88 15.60
N LEU A 309 6.25 2.63 15.46
CA LEU A 309 5.86 2.09 14.17
C LEU A 309 4.75 3.02 13.69
N ARG A 310 5.16 4.22 13.28
CA ARG A 310 4.46 5.12 12.39
C ARG A 310 4.22 4.26 11.16
N GLU A 311 3.04 4.38 10.59
CA GLU A 311 2.58 3.57 9.46
C GLU A 311 3.36 3.86 8.16
N GLU A 312 4.70 3.91 8.21
CA GLU A 312 5.55 3.78 7.02
C GLU A 312 5.42 2.39 6.40
N ALA A 313 4.79 1.42 7.07
CA ALA A 313 4.30 0.19 6.44
C ALA A 313 3.22 0.44 5.36
N GLY A 314 2.68 1.66 5.21
CA GLY A 314 1.87 2.02 4.04
C GLY A 314 2.70 2.43 2.82
N LYS A 315 3.82 3.13 3.03
CA LYS A 315 4.69 3.64 1.96
C LYS A 315 5.76 2.60 1.55
N ASP A 316 6.36 1.92 2.52
CA ASP A 316 7.45 0.96 2.32
C ASP A 316 6.95 -0.45 1.93
N VAL A 317 5.72 -0.84 2.30
CA VAL A 317 5.11 -2.09 1.78
C VAL A 317 4.75 -1.94 0.30
N LEU A 318 4.38 -0.73 -0.16
CA LEU A 318 4.13 -0.50 -1.58
C LEU A 318 5.44 -0.65 -2.38
N SER A 319 6.53 -0.03 -1.90
CA SER A 319 7.86 -0.13 -2.52
C SER A 319 8.42 -1.56 -2.47
N LYS A 320 8.29 -2.26 -1.35
CA LYS A 320 8.76 -3.66 -1.21
C LYS A 320 7.93 -4.67 -1.99
N VAL A 321 6.62 -4.42 -2.18
CA VAL A 321 5.78 -5.24 -3.07
C VAL A 321 6.12 -5.00 -4.55
N LEU A 322 6.62 -3.82 -4.91
CA LEU A 322 7.06 -3.48 -6.27
C LEU A 322 8.49 -3.99 -6.58
N HIS A 323 9.40 -4.01 -5.62
CA HIS A 323 10.76 -4.56 -5.82
C HIS A 323 10.78 -6.10 -5.87
N LYS A 324 9.85 -6.79 -5.19
CA LYS A 324 9.81 -8.28 -5.16
C LYS A 324 9.16 -8.92 -6.40
N SER A 325 8.68 -8.11 -7.37
CA SER A 325 8.14 -8.59 -8.65
C SER A 325 9.18 -8.82 -9.75
N GLY A 326 10.48 -8.88 -9.43
CA GLY A 326 11.53 -9.21 -10.41
C GLY A 326 11.71 -8.16 -11.50
N ILE A 327 11.64 -6.87 -11.15
CA ILE A 327 11.69 -5.75 -12.12
C ILE A 327 13.13 -5.23 -12.34
N PHE A 328 14.15 -5.79 -11.68
CA PHE A 328 15.55 -5.46 -11.94
C PHE A 328 16.41 -6.72 -11.77
N GLU A 329 16.47 -7.55 -12.81
CA GLU A 329 17.70 -8.28 -13.11
C GLU A 329 18.45 -7.39 -14.09
N GLY A 330 19.49 -6.72 -13.61
CA GLY A 330 20.45 -6.06 -14.48
C GLY A 330 21.18 -7.14 -15.25
N GLU A 331 21.02 -7.13 -16.56
CA GLU A 331 21.91 -7.81 -17.50
C GLU A 331 23.28 -7.12 -17.41
N ASP A 332 24.16 -7.71 -16.59
CA ASP A 332 25.60 -7.59 -16.80
C ASP A 332 25.92 -8.47 -18.02
N ASP A 333 25.96 -7.88 -19.21
CA ASP A 333 26.54 -8.50 -20.43
C ASP A 333 27.67 -7.60 -20.95
N ASP A 334 28.87 -7.92 -20.50
CA ASP A 334 30.04 -8.33 -21.30
C ASP A 334 30.33 -7.65 -22.65
N ASP A 335 31.48 -6.95 -22.65
CA ASP A 335 32.57 -7.00 -23.64
C ASP A 335 32.24 -7.37 -25.10
N TYR A 336 32.44 -6.40 -26.01
CA TYR A 336 32.99 -6.70 -27.35
C TYR A 336 33.94 -5.59 -27.83
N ASP A 337 35.21 -5.98 -27.95
CA ASP A 337 36.24 -5.43 -28.84
C ASP A 337 36.07 -5.96 -30.28
#